data_AF-A0A379TJ35-F1
#
_entry.id   AF-A0A379TJ35-F1
#
_cell.length_a   1.000
_cell.length_b   1.000
_cell.length_c   1.000
_cell.angle_alpha   90.00
_cell.angle_beta   90.00
_cell.angle_gamma   90.00
#
_symmetry.space_group_name_H-M   'P 1'
#
loop_
_entity.id
_entity.type
_entity.pdbx_description
1 polymer ?
#
loop_
_entity_poly.entity_id
_entity_poly.type
_entity_poly.pdbx_seq_one_letter_code
_entity_poly.pdbx_strand_id
1 'polypeptide(L)'
;MKGVYAVEVTGLGDKPLPGVANIGTRPTVAGVRQQLEVHLLDVVMDLYGRHIDVILRKKIRNEQRFASLDELKAQIARDELTARKFFGLAGQV
;
A
#
# COMPACT_ATOMS: atom_id res chain seq x y z
N MET A 1 -13.77 -2.02 -5.12
CA MET A 1 -12.75 -1.54 -4.16
C MET A 1 -11.31 -1.84 -4.59
N LYS A 2 -11.06 -2.66 -5.62
CA LYS A 2 -9.68 -3.03 -6.00
C LYS A 2 -8.88 -1.83 -6.51
N GLY A 3 -7.58 -1.83 -6.22
CA GLY A 3 -6.65 -0.78 -6.63
C GLY A 3 -5.62 -0.42 -5.57
N VAL A 4 -4.96 0.71 -5.80
CA VAL A 4 -3.91 1.23 -4.91
C VAL A 4 -4.42 2.46 -4.16
N TYR A 5 -4.08 2.56 -2.88
CA TYR A 5 -4.55 3.60 -1.96
C TYR A 5 -3.40 4.18 -1.14
N ALA A 6 -3.45 5.47 -0.85
CA ALA A 6 -2.75 6.04 0.29
C ALA A 6 -3.54 5.69 1.56
N VAL A 7 -2.84 5.18 2.57
CA VAL A 7 -3.43 4.67 3.81
C VAL A 7 -2.70 5.18 5.04
N GLU A 8 -3.39 5.18 6.16
CA GLU A 8 -2.75 5.29 7.48
C GLU A 8 -2.92 3.97 8.23
N VAL A 9 -1.90 3.60 9.00
CA VAL A 9 -1.90 2.40 9.84
C VAL A 9 -1.81 2.81 11.31
N THR A 10 -2.73 2.31 12.13
CA THR A 10 -2.74 2.53 13.59
C THR A 10 -2.49 1.23 14.35
N GLY A 11 -2.20 1.33 15.66
CA GLY A 11 -1.89 0.18 16.52
C GLY A 11 -0.39 -0.17 16.60
N LEU A 12 0.49 0.69 16.07
CA LEU A 12 1.94 0.48 16.05
C LEU A 12 2.74 1.51 16.88
N GLY A 13 2.04 2.37 17.63
CA GLY A 13 2.61 3.44 18.45
C GLY A 13 1.59 4.56 18.65
N ASP A 14 2.07 5.73 19.11
CA ASP A 14 1.20 6.87 19.45
C ASP A 14 0.64 7.62 18.24
N LYS A 15 1.31 7.51 17.08
CA LYS A 15 0.93 8.21 15.85
C LYS A 15 0.62 7.21 14.74
N PRO A 16 -0.40 7.47 13.90
CA PRO A 16 -0.61 6.71 12.68
C PRO A 16 0.62 6.77 11.78
N LEU A 17 0.94 5.65 11.13
CA LEU A 17 2.03 5.57 10.15
C LEU A 17 1.45 5.67 8.74
N PRO A 18 2.01 6.52 7.86
CA PRO A 18 1.58 6.62 6.48
C PRO A 18 2.03 5.39 5.68
N GLY A 19 1.22 4.98 4.71
CA GLY A 19 1.49 3.83 3.87
C GLY A 19 0.87 3.94 2.47
N VAL A 20 1.28 3.03 1.60
CA VAL A 20 0.60 2.74 0.34
C VAL A 20 0.10 1.29 0.38
N ALA A 21 -1.16 1.09 0.00
CA ALA A 21 -1.79 -0.22 0.06
C ALA A 21 -2.29 -0.68 -1.30
N ASN A 22 -2.11 -1.95 -1.60
CA ASN A 22 -2.79 -2.65 -2.69
C ASN A 22 -3.95 -3.47 -2.13
N ILE A 23 -5.15 -3.29 -2.72
CA ILE A 23 -6.31 -4.15 -2.50
C ILE A 23 -6.57 -4.90 -3.79
N GLY A 24 -6.33 -6.20 -3.78
CA GLY A 24 -6.45 -7.06 -4.95
C GLY A 24 -7.11 -8.40 -4.66
N THR A 25 -7.12 -9.26 -5.66
CA THR A 25 -7.56 -10.65 -5.52
C THR A 25 -6.43 -11.60 -5.86
N ARG A 26 -6.13 -12.52 -4.94
CA ARG A 26 -5.19 -13.61 -5.18
C ARG A 26 -5.98 -14.88 -5.52
N PRO A 27 -5.82 -15.44 -6.73
CA PRO A 27 -6.31 -16.78 -7.03
C PRO A 27 -5.60 -17.78 -6.11
N THR A 28 -6.37 -18.65 -5.46
CA THR A 28 -5.85 -19.73 -4.62
C THR A 28 -6.48 -21.05 -5.03
N VAL A 29 -5.86 -22.16 -4.66
CA VAL A 29 -6.39 -23.51 -4.94
C VAL A 29 -7.80 -23.70 -4.35
N ALA A 30 -8.11 -23.02 -3.24
CA ALA A 30 -9.41 -23.07 -2.58
C ALA A 30 -10.39 -21.96 -3.00
N GLY A 31 -10.11 -21.21 -4.08
CA GLY A 31 -10.95 -20.14 -4.60
C GLY A 31 -10.29 -18.77 -4.62
N VAL A 32 -11.08 -17.69 -4.63
CA VAL A 32 -10.58 -16.31 -4.72
C VAL A 32 -10.68 -15.63 -3.36
N ARG A 33 -9.55 -15.15 -2.83
CA ARG A 33 -9.51 -14.34 -1.60
C ARG A 33 -9.09 -12.91 -1.92
N GLN A 34 -9.75 -11.94 -1.30
CA GLN A 34 -9.27 -10.56 -1.30
C GLN A 34 -8.02 -10.43 -0.43
N GLN A 35 -7.06 -9.66 -0.90
CA GLN A 35 -5.81 -9.40 -0.21
C GLN A 35 -5.60 -7.90 -0.07
N LEU A 36 -5.24 -7.48 1.14
CA LEU A 36 -4.77 -6.14 1.46
C LEU A 36 -3.29 -6.26 1.81
N GLU A 37 -2.44 -5.59 1.05
CA GLU A 37 -1.00 -5.51 1.30
C GLU A 37 -0.64 -4.05 1.51
N VAL A 38 0.09 -3.73 2.59
CA VAL A 38 0.48 -2.36 2.94
C VAL A 38 2.00 -2.27 3.01
N HIS A 39 2.54 -1.25 2.35
CA HIS A 39 3.92 -0.80 2.53
C HIS A 39 3.91 0.47 3.37
N LEU A 40 4.48 0.42 4.57
CA LEU A 40 4.66 1.58 5.44
C LEU A 40 5.79 2.45 4.90
N LEU A 41 5.57 3.77 4.87
CA LEU A 41 6.58 4.72 4.39
C LEU A 41 7.54 5.07 5.52
N ASP A 42 8.83 5.13 5.18
CA ASP A 42 9.93 5.61 6.05
C ASP A 42 10.11 4.83 7.36
N VAL A 43 9.55 3.62 7.45
CA VAL A 43 9.63 2.74 8.62
C VAL A 43 9.99 1.33 8.20
N VAL A 44 10.91 0.72 8.95
CA VAL A 44 11.22 -0.72 8.89
C VAL A 44 10.85 -1.33 10.23
N MET A 45 9.91 -2.27 10.22
CA MET A 45 9.38 -2.88 11.44
C MET A 45 8.94 -4.32 11.18
N ASP A 46 9.13 -5.19 12.17
CA ASP A 46 8.49 -6.51 12.19
C ASP A 46 7.06 -6.39 12.72
N LEU A 47 6.10 -6.79 11.90
CA LEU A 47 4.66 -6.71 12.16
C LEU A 47 4.01 -8.08 12.39
N TYR A 48 4.75 -9.19 12.36
CA TYR A 48 4.15 -10.51 12.54
C TYR A 48 3.47 -10.65 13.91
N GLY A 49 2.24 -11.18 13.89
CA GLY A 49 1.41 -11.35 15.10
C GLY A 49 0.78 -10.07 15.66
N ARG A 50 1.07 -8.90 15.08
CA ARG A 50 0.52 -7.61 15.52
C ARG A 50 -0.86 -7.39 14.91
N HIS A 51 -1.78 -6.87 15.72
CA HIS A 51 -3.06 -6.35 15.22
C HIS A 51 -2.90 -4.88 14.87
N ILE A 52 -3.33 -4.52 13.67
CA ILE A 52 -3.27 -3.16 13.14
C ILE A 52 -4.61 -2.82 12.49
N ASP A 53 -4.95 -1.54 12.47
CA ASP A 53 -6.03 -1.03 11.63
C ASP A 53 -5.45 -0.29 10.43
N VAL A 54 -6.07 -0.48 9.27
CA VAL A 54 -5.67 0.17 8.02
C VAL A 54 -6.80 1.07 7.56
N ILE A 55 -6.54 2.37 7.53
CA ILE A 55 -7.50 3.40 7.19
C ILE A 55 -7.24 3.85 5.76
N LEU A 56 -8.19 3.61 4.85
CA LEU A 56 -8.08 4.07 3.46
C LEU A 56 -8.36 5.56 3.38
N ARG A 57 -7.36 6.35 2.99
CA ARG A 57 -7.47 7.81 2.92
C ARG A 57 -7.76 8.31 1.52
N LYS A 58 -7.02 7.82 0.52
CA LYS A 58 -7.19 8.26 -0.88
C LYS A 58 -6.92 7.13 -1.85
N LYS A 59 -7.83 6.93 -2.80
CA LYS A 59 -7.58 6.04 -3.94
C LYS A 59 -6.59 6.70 -4.90
N ILE A 60 -5.50 6.00 -5.20
CA ILE A 60 -4.45 6.45 -6.13
C ILE A 60 -4.80 5.99 -7.55
N ARG A 61 -5.15 4.71 -7.72
CA ARG A 61 -5.54 4.15 -9.03
C ARG A 61 -6.31 2.84 -8.91
N ASN A 62 -6.91 2.41 -10.02
CA ASN A 62 -7.44 1.04 -10.16
C ASN A 62 -6.30 0.02 -10.35
N GLU A 63 -6.63 -1.27 -10.27
CA GLU A 63 -5.72 -2.34 -10.72
C GLU A 63 -5.38 -2.16 -12.19
N GLN A 64 -4.14 -2.50 -12.55
CA GLN A 64 -3.61 -2.39 -13.89
C GLN A 64 -2.72 -3.61 -14.15
N ARG A 65 -2.78 -4.14 -15.37
CA ARG A 65 -1.81 -5.13 -15.87
C ARG A 65 -0.61 -4.40 -16.45
N PHE A 66 0.56 -4.97 -16.27
CA PHE A 66 1.82 -4.44 -16.82
C PHE A 66 2.39 -5.46 -17.79
N ALA A 67 3.04 -4.98 -18.85
CA ALA A 67 3.65 -5.85 -19.85
C ALA A 67 5.00 -6.40 -19.37
N SER A 68 5.61 -5.77 -18.36
CA SER A 68 6.89 -6.18 -17.80
C SER A 68 7.01 -5.91 -16.30
N LEU A 69 8.00 -6.54 -15.66
CA LEU A 69 8.34 -6.28 -14.27
C LEU A 69 8.86 -4.85 -14.06
N ASP A 70 9.57 -4.29 -15.04
CA ASP A 70 10.12 -2.94 -14.94
C ASP A 70 9.03 -1.87 -15.00
N GLU A 71 8.01 -2.07 -15.84
CA GLU A 71 6.83 -1.20 -15.85
C GLU A 71 6.07 -1.23 -14.52
N LEU A 72 5.92 -2.43 -13.93
CA LEU A 72 5.30 -2.61 -12.62
C LEU A 72 6.10 -1.87 -11.54
N LYS A 73 7.42 -2.05 -11.49
CA LYS A 73 8.30 -1.36 -10.53
C LYS A 73 8.20 0.16 -10.68
N ALA A 74 8.26 0.66 -11.92
CA ALA A 74 8.15 2.09 -12.19
C ALA A 74 6.77 2.63 -11.77
N GLN A 75 5.70 1.85 -11.92
CA GLN A 75 4.38 2.27 -11.44
C GLN A 75 4.29 2.26 -9.91
N ILE A 76 4.85 1.25 -9.23
CA ILE A 76 4.90 1.21 -7.76
C ILE A 76 5.61 2.45 -7.21
N ALA A 77 6.75 2.84 -7.80
CA ALA A 77 7.46 4.05 -7.40
C ALA A 77 6.60 5.33 -7.57
N ARG A 78 5.84 5.44 -8.68
CA ARG A 78 4.89 6.54 -8.89
C ARG A 78 3.74 6.54 -7.88
N ASP A 79 3.25 5.36 -7.52
CA ASP A 79 2.19 5.20 -6.53
C ASP A 79 2.69 5.65 -5.14
N GLU A 80 3.91 5.27 -4.76
CA GLU A 80 4.56 5.72 -3.52
C GLU A 80 4.74 7.24 -3.50
N LEU A 81 5.27 7.84 -4.57
CA LEU A 81 5.41 9.30 -4.67
C LEU A 81 4.07 10.02 -4.55
N THR A 82 2.99 9.44 -5.07
CA THR A 82 1.64 10.00 -4.95
C THR A 82 1.14 9.93 -3.50
N ALA A 83 1.39 8.82 -2.80
CA ALA A 83 1.07 8.68 -1.38
C ALA A 83 1.89 9.67 -0.52
N ARG A 84 3.19 9.80 -0.77
CA ARG A 84 4.06 10.78 -0.09
C ARG A 84 3.55 12.20 -0.26
N LYS A 85 3.22 12.61 -1.48
CA LYS A 85 2.62 13.94 -1.76
C LYS A 85 1.30 14.14 -1.02
N PHE A 86 0.47 13.11 -0.92
CA PHE A 86 -0.79 13.17 -0.18
C PHE A 86 -0.58 13.42 1.32
N PHE A 87 0.44 12.79 1.92
CA PHE A 87 0.77 12.96 3.33
C PHE A 87 1.74 14.14 3.62
N GLY A 88 2.14 14.89 2.59
CA GLY A 88 3.09 16.01 2.75
C GLY A 88 4.52 15.56 3.11
N LEU A 89 4.89 14.32 2.76
CA LEU A 89 6.24 13.78 2.98
C LEU A 89 7.20 14.18 1.85
N ALA A 90 8.48 14.31 2.17
CA ALA A 90 9.52 14.48 1.15
C ALA A 90 9.58 13.26 0.21
N GLY A 91 9.89 13.50 -1.07
CA GLY A 91 10.19 12.42 -2.01
C GLY A 91 11.50 11.72 -1.61
N GLN A 92 11.59 10.40 -1.81
CA GLN A 92 12.88 9.72 -1.73
C GLN A 92 13.78 10.25 -2.85
N VAL A 93 14.98 10.70 -2.48
CA VAL A 93 16.05 11.13 -3.39
C VAL A 93 16.72 9.90 -3.99
#